data_AF-A0A3A0C4I7-F1
#
_entry.id   AF-A0A3A0C4I7-F1
#
_cell.length_a   1.000
_cell.length_b   1.000
_cell.length_c   1.000
_cell.angle_alpha   90.00
_cell.angle_beta   90.00
_cell.angle_gamma   90.00
#
_symmetry.space_group_name_H-M   'P 1'
#
loop_
_entity.id
_entity.type
_entity.pdbx_description
1 polymer ?
#
loop_
_entity_poly.entity_id
_entity_poly.type
_entity_poly.pdbx_seq_one_letter_code
_entity_poly.pdbx_strand_id
1 'polypeptide(L)'
;MYLAKEKDEEGSSELCIGKGLGNAALFALIAGDASTRAEAPVWLRELVKDGGFPLRTIDRDSAGREESRSEATKVEAQPLDDGLFTPLPGFTRIDLDAVMQSPGEDAPPRPPSGERE
;
A
#
# COMPACT_ATOMS: atom_id res chain seq x y z
N MET A 1 -0.11 -21.53 -0.80
CA MET A 1 0.79 -20.36 -0.81
C MET A 1 1.04 -19.97 -2.25
N TYR A 2 1.09 -18.67 -2.56
CA TYR A 2 1.40 -18.14 -3.89
C TYR A 2 2.63 -17.23 -3.80
N LEU A 3 3.52 -17.27 -4.79
CA LEU A 3 4.70 -16.41 -4.87
C LEU A 3 4.67 -15.69 -6.21
N ALA A 4 4.50 -14.38 -6.17
CA ALA A 4 4.73 -13.51 -7.31
C ALA A 4 6.16 -12.97 -7.26
N LYS A 5 6.77 -12.88 -8.44
CA LYS A 5 8.03 -12.17 -8.66
C LYS A 5 7.86 -11.29 -9.87
N GLU A 6 8.27 -10.04 -9.76
CA GLU A 6 8.28 -9.09 -10.86
C GLU A 6 9.67 -8.46 -10.95
N LYS A 7 10.06 -8.11 -12.17
CA LYS A 7 11.33 -7.45 -12.45
C LYS A 7 11.16 -6.57 -13.67
N ASP A 8 11.60 -5.34 -13.56
CA ASP A 8 11.68 -4.36 -14.63
C ASP A 8 13.07 -3.69 -14.63
N GLU A 9 13.22 -2.57 -15.34
CA GLU A 9 14.47 -1.80 -15.39
C GLU A 9 14.74 -1.04 -14.09
N GLU A 10 13.71 -0.75 -13.30
CA GLU A 10 13.78 0.04 -12.07
C GLU A 10 14.11 -0.84 -10.86
N GLY A 11 13.75 -2.12 -10.89
CA GLY A 11 14.07 -3.05 -9.82
C GLY A 11 13.42 -4.42 -9.93
N SER A 12 13.26 -5.07 -8.77
CA SER A 12 12.53 -6.33 -8.67
C SER A 12 11.76 -6.43 -7.36
N SER A 13 10.59 -7.06 -7.40
CA SER A 13 9.76 -7.29 -6.23
C SER A 13 9.43 -8.78 -6.07
N GLU A 14 9.29 -9.22 -4.82
CA GLU A 14 8.80 -10.54 -4.45
C GLU A 14 7.62 -10.39 -3.50
N LEU A 15 6.53 -11.10 -3.79
CA LEU A 15 5.32 -11.10 -2.97
C LEU A 15 4.88 -12.54 -2.65
N CYS A 16 4.93 -12.91 -1.38
CA CYS A 16 4.45 -14.19 -0.86
C CYS A 16 3.06 -14.03 -0.24
N ILE A 17 2.12 -14.89 -0.63
CA ILE A 17 0.71 -14.77 -0.26
C ILE A 17 0.20 -16.07 0.36
N GLY A 18 -0.41 -15.94 1.55
CA GLY A 18 -1.21 -16.98 2.18
C GLY A 18 -2.60 -17.01 1.58
N LYS A 19 -2.97 -18.09 0.90
CA LYS A 19 -4.32 -18.28 0.32
C LYS A 19 -5.36 -18.44 1.44
N GLY A 20 -6.55 -17.86 1.27
CA GLY A 20 -7.67 -18.01 2.21
C GLY A 20 -7.55 -17.21 3.50
N LEU A 21 -6.53 -16.35 3.64
CA LEU A 21 -6.40 -15.42 4.76
C LEU A 21 -6.92 -14.05 4.33
N GLY A 22 -8.11 -13.66 4.78
CA GLY A 22 -8.71 -12.37 4.46
C GLY A 22 -8.92 -12.14 2.95
N ASN A 23 -9.16 -10.89 2.57
CA ASN A 23 -9.37 -10.50 1.16
C ASN A 23 -8.46 -9.31 0.77
N ALA A 24 -7.16 -9.39 1.06
CA ALA A 24 -6.21 -8.32 0.74
C ALA A 24 -6.10 -8.07 -0.78
N ALA A 25 -6.38 -9.10 -1.59
CA ALA A 25 -6.51 -8.99 -3.05
C ALA A 25 -7.62 -8.00 -3.47
N LEU A 26 -8.77 -8.04 -2.77
CA LEU A 26 -9.83 -7.04 -2.96
C LEU A 26 -9.37 -5.65 -2.53
N PHE A 27 -8.62 -5.51 -1.43
CA PHE A 27 -8.08 -4.22 -1.00
C PHE A 27 -7.07 -3.64 -2.00
N ALA A 28 -6.19 -4.46 -2.58
CA ALA A 28 -5.26 -4.03 -3.63
C ALA A 28 -6.01 -3.56 -4.90
N LEU A 29 -7.11 -4.23 -5.28
CA LEU A 29 -7.99 -3.79 -6.38
C LEU A 29 -8.88 -2.59 -6.04
N ILE A 30 -9.12 -2.29 -4.76
CA ILE A 30 -9.88 -1.11 -4.31
C ILE A 30 -8.96 0.10 -4.18
N ALA A 31 -7.69 -0.11 -3.82
CA ALA A 31 -6.69 0.95 -3.71
C ALA A 31 -6.06 1.34 -5.07
N GLY A 32 -6.13 0.47 -6.08
CA GLY A 32 -5.72 0.76 -7.46
C GLY A 32 -6.83 1.41 -8.29
N ASP A 33 -6.44 2.15 -9.33
CA ASP A 33 -7.36 2.69 -10.36
C ASP A 33 -8.23 1.57 -10.95
N ALA A 34 -9.52 1.85 -11.18
CA ALA A 34 -10.49 0.96 -11.82
C ALA A 34 -10.03 0.40 -13.17
N SER A 35 -9.11 1.07 -13.87
CA SER A 35 -8.44 0.57 -15.08
C SER A 35 -7.68 -0.76 -14.86
N THR A 36 -7.11 -0.96 -13.66
CA THR A 36 -6.31 -2.14 -13.30
C THR A 36 -7.15 -3.43 -13.17
N ARG A 37 -8.48 -3.32 -12.99
CA ARG A 37 -9.36 -4.50 -12.88
C ARG A 37 -9.50 -5.28 -14.19
N ALA A 38 -9.49 -4.58 -15.33
CA ALA A 38 -9.69 -5.21 -16.64
C ALA A 38 -8.43 -5.94 -17.14
N GLU A 39 -7.24 -5.43 -16.80
CA GLU A 39 -5.93 -5.97 -17.21
C GLU A 39 -5.23 -6.79 -16.12
N ALA A 40 -5.87 -6.96 -14.96
CA ALA A 40 -5.36 -7.77 -13.86
C ALA A 40 -4.95 -9.18 -14.35
N PRO A 41 -3.70 -9.61 -14.13
CA PRO A 41 -3.23 -10.94 -14.46
C PRO A 41 -4.12 -12.05 -13.89
N VAL A 42 -4.19 -13.21 -14.57
CA VAL A 42 -5.06 -14.34 -14.16
C VAL A 42 -4.81 -14.76 -12.70
N TRP A 43 -3.55 -14.77 -12.26
CA TRP A 43 -3.20 -15.11 -10.89
C TRP A 43 -3.79 -14.13 -9.86
N LEU A 44 -3.91 -12.84 -10.21
CA LEU A 44 -4.51 -11.82 -9.35
C LEU A 44 -6.03 -12.03 -9.26
N ARG A 45 -6.67 -12.43 -10.36
CA ARG A 45 -8.10 -12.76 -10.38
C ARG A 45 -8.44 -13.98 -9.51
N GLU A 46 -7.59 -15.00 -9.53
CA GLU A 46 -7.74 -16.16 -8.63
C GLU A 46 -7.54 -15.77 -7.15
N LEU A 47 -6.59 -14.86 -6.89
CA LEU A 47 -6.35 -14.33 -5.55
C LEU A 47 -7.55 -13.56 -4.96
N VAL A 48 -8.29 -12.85 -5.82
CA VAL A 48 -9.52 -12.12 -5.44
C VAL A 48 -10.65 -13.07 -5.09
N LYS A 49 -10.72 -14.21 -5.79
CA LYS A 49 -11.76 -15.22 -5.56
C LYS A 49 -11.52 -16.01 -4.27
N ASP A 50 -10.30 -16.49 -4.07
CA ASP A 50 -9.96 -17.35 -2.94
C ASP A 50 -9.61 -16.54 -1.67
N GLY A 51 -9.40 -15.23 -1.82
CA GLY A 51 -8.85 -14.38 -0.79
C GLY A 51 -7.35 -14.65 -0.56
N GLY A 52 -6.65 -13.67 -0.02
CA GLY A 52 -5.24 -13.81 0.28
C GLY A 52 -4.71 -12.67 1.12
N PHE A 53 -3.67 -12.95 1.90
CA PHE A 53 -2.96 -11.99 2.73
C PHE A 53 -1.46 -12.02 2.40
N PRO A 54 -0.81 -10.86 2.21
CA PRO A 54 0.63 -10.80 2.01
C PRO A 54 1.34 -11.28 3.29
N LEU A 55 2.10 -12.36 3.17
CA LEU A 55 2.93 -12.88 4.26
C LEU A 55 4.32 -12.26 4.22
N ARG A 56 4.84 -11.95 3.03
CA ARG A 56 6.14 -11.32 2.86
C ARG A 56 6.19 -10.51 1.57
N THR A 57 6.77 -9.32 1.64
CA THR A 57 7.14 -8.50 0.49
C THR A 57 8.62 -8.14 0.57
N ILE A 58 9.34 -8.21 -0.55
CA ILE A 58 10.72 -7.75 -0.66
C ILE A 58 10.84 -6.94 -1.94
N ASP A 59 11.25 -5.69 -1.83
CA ASP A 59 11.50 -4.80 -2.97
C ASP A 59 13.00 -4.53 -3.06
N ARG A 60 13.52 -4.56 -4.29
CA ARG A 60 14.93 -4.33 -4.58
C ARG A 60 15.08 -3.31 -5.70
N ASP A 61 16.10 -2.48 -5.58
CA ASP A 61 16.48 -1.52 -6.62
C ASP A 61 17.07 -2.21 -7.86
N SER A 62 17.35 -1.42 -8.90
CA SER A 62 17.97 -1.89 -10.15
C SER A 62 19.37 -2.50 -9.96
N ALA A 63 20.08 -2.18 -8.87
CA ALA A 63 21.34 -2.80 -8.49
C ALA A 63 21.15 -4.12 -7.70
N GLY A 64 19.90 -4.51 -7.43
CA GLY A 64 19.52 -5.69 -6.67
C GLY A 64 19.64 -5.54 -5.16
N ARG A 65 19.83 -4.31 -4.65
CA ARG A 65 19.88 -4.04 -3.21
C ARG A 65 18.47 -3.97 -2.66
N GLU A 66 18.26 -4.59 -1.51
CA GLU A 66 16.97 -4.55 -0.81
C GLU A 66 16.67 -3.13 -0.32
N GLU A 67 15.59 -2.54 -0.83
CA GLU A 67 15.10 -1.23 -0.40
C GLU A 67 14.05 -1.38 0.70
N SER A 68 13.23 -2.44 0.60
CA SER A 68 12.10 -2.67 1.48
C SER A 68 11.92 -4.17 1.76
N ARG A 69 11.58 -4.50 3.00
CA ARG A 69 11.11 -5.83 3.39
C ARG A 69 10.03 -5.71 4.45
N SER A 70 8.93 -6.40 4.21
CA SER A 70 7.84 -6.56 5.17
C SER A 70 7.52 -8.04 5.35
N GLU A 71 7.29 -8.48 6.58
CA GLU A 71 6.95 -9.86 6.90
C GLU A 71 5.89 -9.91 8.00
N ALA A 72 4.84 -10.69 7.76
CA ALA A 72 3.78 -10.92 8.72
C ALA A 72 4.26 -11.91 9.78
N THR A 73 4.38 -11.46 11.03
CA THR A 73 4.79 -12.30 12.16
C THR A 73 3.62 -12.96 12.88
N LYS A 74 2.41 -12.38 12.77
CA LYS A 74 1.18 -12.89 13.36
C LYS A 74 -0.03 -12.38 12.58
N VAL A 75 -1.03 -13.24 12.39
CA VAL A 75 -2.32 -12.89 11.75
C VAL A 75 -3.44 -13.40 12.65
N GLU A 76 -4.33 -12.49 13.06
CA GLU A 76 -5.47 -12.80 13.93
C GLU A 76 -6.78 -12.35 13.28
N ALA A 77 -7.75 -13.26 13.22
CA ALA A 77 -9.08 -12.94 12.74
C ALA A 77 -9.91 -12.35 13.89
N GLN A 78 -10.00 -11.03 13.93
CA GLN A 78 -10.80 -10.31 14.92
C GLN A 78 -11.44 -9.06 14.30
N PRO A 79 -12.59 -8.61 14.81
CA PRO A 79 -13.10 -7.29 14.49
C PRO A 79 -12.10 -6.23 14.97
N LEU A 80 -11.92 -5.20 14.15
CA LEU A 80 -11.13 -4.01 14.50
C LEU A 80 -12.09 -2.90 14.92
N ASP A 81 -11.63 -2.06 15.85
CA ASP A 81 -12.38 -0.88 16.27
C ASP A 81 -12.38 0.19 15.17
N ASP A 82 -13.54 0.76 14.86
CA ASP A 82 -13.70 1.76 13.80
C ASP A 82 -12.87 3.03 14.08
N GLY A 83 -12.60 3.34 15.35
CA GLY A 83 -11.77 4.46 15.77
C GLY A 83 -10.33 4.37 15.26
N LEU A 84 -9.83 3.18 14.94
CA LEU A 84 -8.50 3.00 14.33
C LEU A 84 -8.40 3.62 12.93
N PHE A 85 -9.54 3.81 12.26
CA PHE A 85 -9.62 4.39 10.92
C PHE A 85 -10.05 5.86 10.95
N THR A 86 -10.22 6.44 12.14
CA THR A 86 -10.51 7.87 12.29
C THR A 86 -9.20 8.66 12.42
N PRO A 87 -9.10 9.84 11.79
CA PRO A 87 -7.98 10.73 12.03
C PRO A 87 -7.90 11.09 13.52
N LEU A 88 -6.68 11.09 14.06
CA LEU A 88 -6.47 11.57 15.42
C LEU A 88 -6.84 13.07 15.53
N PRO A 89 -7.23 13.56 16.72
CA PRO A 89 -7.45 14.98 16.95
C PRO A 89 -6.21 15.81 16.55
N GLY A 90 -6.44 16.96 15.92
CA GLY A 90 -5.37 17.88 15.50
C GLY A 90 -4.86 17.68 14.07
N PHE A 91 -5.32 16.64 13.36
CA PHE A 91 -5.07 16.50 11.93
C PHE A 91 -6.04 17.36 11.13
N THR A 92 -5.52 18.10 10.16
CA THR A 92 -6.31 18.91 9.23
C THR A 92 -6.43 18.17 7.90
N ARG A 93 -7.65 18.08 7.36
CA ARG A 93 -7.87 17.53 6.02
C ARG A 93 -7.32 18.51 4.99
N ILE A 94 -6.40 18.03 4.15
CA ILE A 94 -5.96 18.75 2.96
C ILE A 94 -6.84 18.28 1.79
N ASP A 95 -7.52 19.21 1.14
CA ASP A 95 -8.24 18.94 -0.10
C ASP A 95 -7.24 19.02 -1.27
N LEU A 96 -6.81 17.84 -1.74
CA LEU A 96 -5.80 17.76 -2.81
C LEU A 96 -6.33 18.33 -4.14
N ASP A 97 -7.64 18.27 -4.40
CA ASP A 97 -8.22 18.84 -5.62
C ASP A 97 -8.15 20.37 -5.58
N ALA A 98 -8.44 20.98 -4.43
CA ALA A 98 -8.30 22.42 -4.23
C ALA A 98 -6.84 22.89 -4.31
N VAL A 99 -5.89 22.09 -3.82
CA VAL A 99 -4.45 22.40 -3.85
C VAL A 99 -3.88 22.27 -5.26
N MET A 100 -4.28 21.26 -6.03
CA MET A 100 -3.78 21.06 -7.41
C MET A 100 -4.38 22.03 -8.43
N GLN A 101 -5.55 22.61 -8.15
CA GLN A 101 -6.16 23.64 -9.00
C GLN A 101 -5.69 25.07 -8.69
N SER A 102 -4.91 25.26 -7.62
CA SER A 102 -4.38 26.56 -7.23
C SER A 102 -2.96 26.74 -7.80
N PRO A 103 -2.74 27.64 -8.78
CA PRO A 103 -1.39 27.96 -9.22
C PRO A 103 -0.70 28.78 -8.13
N GLY A 104 0.10 28.10 -7.30
CA GLY A 104 1.32 28.66 -6.71
C GLY A 104 1.23 29.94 -5.86
N GLU A 105 0.22 30.13 -5.01
CA GLU A 105 0.25 31.26 -4.05
C GLU A 105 -0.37 30.98 -2.67
N ASP A 106 -0.24 29.76 -2.12
CA ASP A 106 -0.39 29.54 -0.67
C ASP A 106 0.11 28.16 -0.23
N ALA A 107 1.43 27.95 -0.29
CA ALA A 107 2.02 26.85 0.46
C ALA A 107 1.90 27.18 1.96
N PRO A 108 1.29 26.32 2.80
CA PRO A 108 1.25 26.57 4.23
C PRO A 108 2.68 26.73 4.77
N PRO A 109 2.92 27.66 5.72
CA PRO A 109 4.26 27.92 6.22
C PRO A 109 4.88 26.62 6.74
N ARG A 110 6.11 26.33 6.30
CA ARG A 110 6.89 25.22 6.84
C ARG A 110 6.93 25.36 8.36
N PRO A 111 6.61 24.31 9.14
CA PRO A 111 6.83 24.36 10.57
C PRO A 111 8.31 24.68 10.83
N PRO A 112 8.62 25.53 11.82
CA PRO A 112 10.01 25.84 12.14
C PRO A 112 10.73 24.53 12.43
N SER A 113 11.87 24.33 11.77
CA SER A 113 12.78 23.25 12.07
C SER A 113 13.15 23.40 13.54
N GLY A 114 12.56 22.56 14.39
CA GLY A 114 12.91 22.53 15.81
C GLY A 114 14.41 22.30 15.92
N GLU A 115 15.10 23.29 16.49
CA GLU A 115 16.43 23.12 17.03
C GLU A 115 16.34 21.99 18.05
N ARG A 116 17.01 20.88 17.74
CA ARG A 116 17.32 19.88 18.76
C ARG A 116 18.47 20.46 19.58
N GLU A 117 18.18 20.94 20.78
CA GLU A 117 19.13 20.88 21.89
C GLU A 117 19.27 19.43 22.38
#